data_AF-A0A0G4AZ10-F1
#
_entry.id   AF-A0A0G4AZ10-F1
#
_cell.length_a   1.000
_cell.length_b   1.000
_cell.length_c   1.000
_cell.angle_alpha   90.00
_cell.angle_beta   90.00
_cell.angle_gamma   90.00
#
_symmetry.space_group_name_H-M   'P 1'
#
loop_
_entity.id
_entity.type
_entity.pdbx_description
1 polymer ?
#
loop_
_entity_poly.entity_id
_entity_poly.type
_entity_poly.pdbx_seq_one_letter_code
_entity_poly.pdbx_strand_id
1 'polypeptide(L)'
;MKEITRIHLAATPFNVEIDAKRDLEKYLAAIEKSLQADEDALREIEARIVELLAERGVVNERAITRSDIEAIKTQLGEPGEFIDEQAVETIVHMPSNDKRLFRDQDRGVLGGVLAGIAAYFGVNPVWFRLIAIALTFASFGTVVLVYAVLWIALPPAKTAAEKLQMAGKPVTLESIKGQSEQASDAADHSKPLVIVLRVLLGIGFIGVGIAGLAVTGAALVASTPILGNEMNDASIWLFGAVGVAAISGILFVTLMSLAAYASFAWKVSKTMIVSAIIITMAGLTTFGTAVGIGFYGSNVRNQYLDSITHEERVELSTELRDVKRIVSESKSSATAKITYKVTNDTPYAEIKTVSASKNRPKLAVTRSGDEARLSIENTQNNKCNQWDGYCLDSIEVTIYGPALTAIEAKEGQVSYAAINQPELSVITHRDASVTISQGSVIALNAHLAQGSSLNASDAAINDVTVKTESGTSIDLGVLTRLTLDTPESCPANSKVTISAERINSIVKAGLPLAQSDEINEACTQIRLEEPTQ
;
A
#
# COMPACT_ATOMS: atom_id res chain seq x y z
N MET A 1 -15.56 -79.31 -27.18
CA MET A 1 -15.16 -77.89 -27.23
C MET A 1 -16.34 -77.11 -26.69
N LYS A 2 -16.18 -76.36 -25.60
CA LYS A 2 -17.30 -75.60 -25.01
C LYS A 2 -17.44 -74.28 -25.75
N GLU A 3 -18.66 -73.89 -26.08
CA GLU A 3 -18.94 -72.62 -26.74
C GLU A 3 -18.82 -71.46 -25.74
N ILE A 4 -18.16 -70.39 -26.17
CA ILE A 4 -17.87 -69.19 -25.36
C ILE A 4 -18.54 -67.98 -26.02
N THR A 5 -19.18 -67.14 -25.23
CA THR A 5 -19.79 -65.88 -25.65
C THR A 5 -19.27 -64.73 -24.81
N ARG A 6 -19.45 -63.49 -25.28
CA ARG A 6 -19.05 -62.28 -24.54
C ARG A 6 -20.25 -61.68 -23.80
N ILE A 7 -20.04 -61.24 -22.56
CA ILE A 7 -21.02 -60.51 -21.74
C ILE A 7 -20.38 -59.26 -21.12
N HIS A 8 -21.19 -58.37 -20.56
CA HIS A 8 -20.72 -57.22 -19.79
C HIS A 8 -21.29 -57.29 -18.38
N LEU A 9 -20.45 -57.02 -17.38
CA LEU A 9 -20.83 -56.90 -15.96
C LEU A 9 -20.28 -55.56 -15.45
N ALA A 10 -21.12 -54.68 -14.93
CA ALA A 10 -20.75 -53.33 -14.48
C ALA A 10 -19.90 -52.56 -15.53
N ALA A 11 -20.30 -52.61 -16.80
CA ALA A 11 -19.60 -52.05 -17.97
C ALA A 11 -18.21 -52.66 -18.27
N THR A 12 -17.84 -53.79 -17.66
CA THR A 12 -16.58 -54.52 -17.91
C THR A 12 -16.83 -55.77 -18.77
N PRO A 13 -16.10 -55.98 -19.89
CA PRO A 13 -16.34 -57.11 -20.78
C PRO A 13 -15.69 -58.42 -20.31
N PHE A 14 -16.44 -59.53 -20.34
CA PHE A 14 -15.95 -60.87 -20.01
C PHE A 14 -16.29 -61.90 -21.08
N ASN A 15 -15.43 -62.91 -21.22
CA ASN A 15 -15.73 -64.14 -21.95
C ASN A 15 -16.38 -65.14 -20.97
N VAL A 16 -17.43 -65.84 -21.39
CA VAL A 16 -18.18 -66.77 -20.53
C VAL A 16 -18.62 -68.01 -21.32
N GLU A 17 -18.51 -69.19 -20.71
CA GLU A 17 -19.09 -70.41 -21.27
C GLU A 17 -20.62 -70.29 -21.33
N ILE A 18 -21.28 -70.78 -22.40
CA ILE A 18 -22.74 -70.63 -22.56
C ILE A 18 -23.53 -71.14 -21.35
N ASP A 19 -23.11 -72.26 -20.76
CA ASP A 19 -23.76 -72.82 -19.57
C ASP A 19 -23.60 -71.92 -18.33
N ALA A 20 -22.42 -71.32 -18.16
CA ALA A 20 -22.13 -70.39 -17.06
C ALA A 20 -22.88 -69.06 -17.22
N LYS A 21 -23.04 -68.59 -18.47
CA LYS A 21 -23.85 -67.40 -18.77
C LYS A 21 -25.28 -67.59 -18.31
N ARG A 22 -25.89 -68.72 -18.70
CA ARG A 22 -27.28 -69.04 -18.31
C ARG A 22 -27.44 -69.14 -16.79
N ASP A 23 -26.48 -69.73 -16.09
CA ASP A 23 -26.50 -69.87 -14.63
C ASP A 23 -26.33 -68.53 -13.90
N LEU A 24 -25.56 -67.59 -14.48
CA LEU A 24 -25.35 -66.23 -13.97
C LEU A 24 -26.56 -65.33 -14.22
N GLU A 25 -27.11 -65.32 -15.44
CA GLU A 25 -28.32 -64.54 -15.78
C GLU A 25 -29.51 -64.97 -14.91
N LYS A 26 -29.68 -66.28 -14.69
CA LYS A 26 -30.71 -66.80 -13.80
C LYS A 26 -30.51 -66.35 -12.35
N TYR A 27 -29.27 -66.21 -11.89
CA TYR A 27 -28.94 -65.76 -10.54
C TYR A 27 -29.18 -64.26 -10.38
N LEU A 28 -28.73 -63.43 -11.32
CA LEU A 28 -28.97 -61.99 -11.33
C LEU A 28 -30.46 -61.65 -11.42
N ALA A 29 -31.22 -62.35 -12.28
CA ALA A 29 -32.67 -62.16 -12.37
C ALA A 29 -33.41 -62.58 -11.09
N ALA A 30 -32.89 -63.56 -10.36
CA ALA A 30 -33.46 -63.96 -9.07
C ALA A 30 -33.19 -62.90 -7.98
N ILE A 31 -31.99 -62.30 -7.99
CA ILE A 31 -31.60 -61.18 -7.12
C ILE A 31 -32.44 -59.93 -7.41
N GLU A 32 -32.59 -59.56 -8.68
CA GLU A 32 -33.43 -58.42 -9.12
C GLU A 32 -34.87 -58.58 -8.59
N LYS A 33 -35.42 -59.79 -8.70
CA LYS A 33 -36.77 -60.12 -8.25
C LYS A 33 -36.90 -60.15 -6.72
N SER A 34 -35.90 -60.65 -5.98
CA SER A 34 -35.95 -60.74 -4.53
C SER A 34 -35.79 -59.38 -3.85
N LEU A 35 -34.96 -58.51 -4.40
CA LEU A 35 -34.62 -57.20 -3.80
C LEU A 35 -35.49 -56.04 -4.32
N GLN A 36 -36.37 -56.28 -5.31
CA GLN A 36 -37.01 -55.19 -6.09
C GLN A 36 -35.97 -54.15 -6.55
N ALA A 37 -34.78 -54.62 -6.91
CA ALA A 37 -33.61 -53.78 -7.13
C ALA A 37 -33.83 -52.85 -8.33
N ASP A 38 -33.46 -51.57 -8.16
CA ASP A 38 -33.35 -50.64 -9.29
C ASP A 38 -32.07 -50.92 -10.10
N GLU A 39 -31.98 -50.31 -11.28
CA GLU A 39 -30.88 -50.54 -12.24
C GLU A 39 -29.49 -50.19 -11.67
N ASP A 40 -29.44 -49.30 -10.67
CA ASP A 40 -28.22 -48.91 -9.97
C ASP A 40 -27.79 -49.93 -8.91
N ALA A 41 -28.72 -50.49 -8.12
CA ALA A 41 -28.41 -51.56 -7.16
C ALA A 41 -27.92 -52.84 -7.85
N LEU A 42 -28.53 -53.19 -8.98
CA LEU A 42 -28.07 -54.31 -9.81
C LEU A 42 -26.62 -54.09 -10.29
N ARG A 43 -26.28 -52.85 -10.65
CA ARG A 43 -24.94 -52.48 -11.10
C ARG A 43 -23.87 -52.57 -10.00
N GLU A 44 -24.22 -52.29 -8.74
CA GLU A 44 -23.31 -52.51 -7.60
C GLU A 44 -23.08 -54.00 -7.33
N ILE A 45 -24.12 -54.83 -7.44
CA ILE A 45 -24.01 -56.28 -7.31
C ILE A 45 -23.14 -56.86 -8.43
N GLU A 46 -23.31 -56.39 -9.67
CA GLU A 46 -22.42 -56.74 -10.77
C GLU A 46 -20.98 -56.31 -10.52
N ALA A 47 -20.74 -55.12 -9.95
CA ALA A 47 -19.39 -54.67 -9.61
C ALA A 47 -18.75 -55.58 -8.55
N ARG A 48 -19.50 -56.02 -7.55
CA ARG A 48 -19.02 -56.99 -6.57
C ARG A 48 -18.72 -58.35 -7.19
N ILE A 49 -19.54 -58.82 -8.14
CA ILE A 49 -19.26 -60.05 -8.90
C ILE A 49 -17.95 -59.92 -9.68
N VAL A 50 -17.67 -58.75 -10.27
CA VAL A 50 -16.41 -58.47 -10.96
C VAL A 50 -15.21 -58.59 -10.01
N GLU A 51 -15.32 -58.09 -8.77
CA GLU A 51 -14.27 -58.23 -7.75
C GLU A 51 -14.02 -59.71 -7.40
N LEU A 52 -15.08 -60.49 -7.16
CA LEU A 52 -14.95 -61.92 -6.83
C LEU A 52 -14.37 -62.75 -7.99
N LEU A 53 -14.71 -62.41 -9.22
CA LEU A 53 -14.11 -63.00 -10.42
C LEU A 53 -12.61 -62.70 -10.49
N ALA A 54 -12.20 -61.47 -10.17
CA ALA A 54 -10.80 -61.08 -10.14
C ALA A 54 -10.01 -61.83 -9.05
N GLU A 55 -10.57 -62.00 -7.85
CA GLU A 55 -9.96 -62.81 -6.76
C GLU A 55 -9.72 -64.28 -7.18
N ARG A 56 -10.58 -64.82 -8.04
CA ARG A 56 -10.44 -66.17 -8.62
C ARG A 56 -9.50 -66.23 -9.82
N GLY A 57 -8.85 -65.12 -10.16
CA GLY A 57 -7.95 -65.03 -11.32
C GLY A 57 -8.69 -65.12 -12.66
N VAL A 58 -9.97 -64.72 -12.71
CA VAL A 58 -10.69 -64.52 -13.96
C VAL A 58 -10.38 -63.10 -14.44
N VAL A 59 -9.21 -62.96 -15.06
CA VAL A 59 -8.71 -61.71 -15.62
C VAL A 59 -8.24 -62.00 -17.05
N ASN A 60 -8.38 -61.03 -17.97
CA ASN A 60 -8.02 -61.16 -19.39
C ASN A 60 -8.89 -62.17 -20.17
N GLU A 61 -8.29 -63.01 -21.02
CA GLU A 61 -8.97 -63.88 -21.99
C GLU A 61 -9.61 -65.14 -21.38
N ARG A 62 -9.40 -65.41 -20.08
CA ARG A 62 -9.96 -66.59 -19.41
C ARG A 62 -11.48 -66.50 -19.34
N ALA A 63 -12.16 -67.50 -19.88
CA ALA A 63 -13.63 -67.56 -19.84
C ALA A 63 -14.14 -67.94 -18.43
N ILE A 64 -15.21 -67.26 -17.99
CA ILE A 64 -15.97 -67.60 -16.78
C ILE A 64 -16.56 -69.00 -16.95
N THR A 65 -16.27 -69.89 -16.01
CA THR A 65 -16.76 -71.28 -16.01
C THR A 65 -17.87 -71.47 -14.97
N ARG A 66 -18.59 -72.60 -15.06
CA ARG A 66 -19.62 -72.94 -14.07
C ARG A 66 -19.09 -72.98 -12.64
N SER A 67 -17.84 -73.43 -12.45
CA SER A 67 -17.20 -73.47 -11.13
C SER A 67 -16.98 -72.08 -10.52
N ASP A 68 -16.80 -71.06 -11.36
CA ASP A 68 -16.62 -69.68 -10.90
C ASP A 68 -17.98 -69.10 -10.47
N ILE A 69 -19.06 -69.42 -11.18
CA ILE A 69 -20.43 -69.04 -10.80
C ILE A 69 -20.87 -69.70 -9.49
N GLU A 70 -20.57 -70.99 -9.28
CA GLU A 70 -20.87 -71.67 -8.01
C GLU A 70 -20.13 -71.06 -6.82
N ALA A 71 -18.88 -70.64 -7.01
CA ALA A 71 -18.10 -69.96 -5.99
C ALA A 71 -18.68 -68.57 -5.66
N ILE A 72 -19.10 -67.82 -6.68
CA ILE A 72 -19.79 -66.53 -6.49
C ILE A 72 -21.07 -66.73 -5.67
N LYS A 73 -21.91 -67.72 -6.01
CA LYS A 73 -23.14 -68.03 -5.28
C LYS A 73 -22.87 -68.37 -3.82
N THR A 74 -21.79 -69.12 -3.55
CA THR A 74 -21.40 -69.50 -2.18
C THR A 74 -21.01 -68.28 -1.34
N GLN A 75 -20.39 -67.27 -1.94
CA GLN A 75 -19.93 -66.07 -1.24
C GLN A 75 -21.00 -64.98 -1.13
N LEU A 76 -21.87 -64.84 -2.14
CA LEU A 76 -22.93 -63.85 -2.15
C LEU A 76 -24.21 -64.33 -1.46
N GLY A 77 -24.45 -65.65 -1.38
CA GLY A 77 -25.65 -66.24 -0.78
C GLY A 77 -26.74 -66.59 -1.80
N GLU A 78 -27.77 -67.32 -1.36
CA GLU A 78 -28.89 -67.70 -2.21
C GLU A 78 -29.93 -66.55 -2.32
N PRO A 79 -30.51 -66.28 -3.51
CA PRO A 79 -31.43 -65.16 -3.73
C PRO A 79 -32.65 -65.14 -2.79
N GLY A 80 -33.03 -66.29 -2.25
CA GLY A 80 -34.15 -66.42 -1.32
C GLY A 80 -33.85 -66.07 0.14
N GLU A 81 -32.58 -65.93 0.53
CA GLU A 81 -32.19 -65.55 1.90
C GLU A 81 -32.14 -64.04 2.12
N PHE A 82 -32.24 -63.23 1.06
CA PHE A 82 -32.23 -61.76 1.13
C PHE A 82 -33.55 -61.13 1.60
N ILE A 83 -34.51 -61.94 2.08
CA ILE A 83 -35.86 -61.51 2.45
C ILE A 83 -35.95 -61.15 3.95
N ASP A 84 -34.92 -61.44 4.76
CA ASP A 84 -34.89 -60.98 6.16
C ASP A 84 -34.45 -59.50 6.23
N GLU A 85 -35.41 -58.64 6.59
CA GLU A 85 -35.31 -57.17 6.71
C GLU A 85 -34.18 -56.68 7.65
N GLN A 86 -33.53 -57.56 8.40
CA GLN A 86 -32.46 -57.23 9.35
C GLN A 86 -31.03 -57.34 8.75
N ALA A 87 -30.84 -57.96 7.59
CA ALA A 87 -29.53 -58.06 6.96
C ALA A 87 -29.12 -56.81 6.14
N VAL A 88 -30.10 -55.96 5.79
CA VAL A 88 -29.87 -54.75 4.98
C VAL A 88 -29.51 -53.52 5.83
N GLU A 89 -29.91 -53.49 7.11
CA GLU A 89 -29.57 -52.39 8.03
C GLU A 89 -28.08 -52.28 8.34
N THR A 90 -27.30 -53.37 8.24
CA THR A 90 -25.87 -53.35 8.59
C THR A 90 -24.98 -52.77 7.47
N ILE A 91 -25.49 -52.62 6.25
CA ILE A 91 -24.69 -52.13 5.10
C ILE A 91 -24.86 -50.61 4.89
N VAL A 92 -25.96 -49.99 5.37
CA VAL A 92 -26.32 -48.62 4.92
C VAL A 92 -26.43 -47.57 6.05
N HIS A 93 -26.31 -47.93 7.33
CA HIS A 93 -26.39 -46.94 8.41
C HIS A 93 -25.01 -46.48 8.93
N MET A 94 -24.31 -45.68 8.13
CA MET A 94 -23.33 -44.73 8.67
C MET A 94 -24.01 -43.38 8.87
N PRO A 95 -24.17 -42.87 10.11
CA PRO A 95 -24.55 -41.48 10.30
C PRO A 95 -23.36 -40.62 9.87
N SER A 96 -23.31 -40.20 8.61
CA SER A 96 -22.29 -39.27 8.12
C SER A 96 -22.66 -37.85 8.57
N ASN A 97 -22.42 -37.57 9.85
CA ASN A 97 -22.40 -36.20 10.36
C ASN A 97 -21.11 -35.45 9.94
N ASP A 98 -20.30 -36.07 9.09
CA ASP A 98 -19.00 -35.56 8.66
C ASP A 98 -19.17 -34.73 7.38
N LYS A 99 -19.59 -33.47 7.56
CA LYS A 99 -19.61 -32.48 6.48
C LYS A 99 -18.19 -32.29 5.95
N ARG A 100 -17.98 -32.58 4.67
CA ARG A 100 -16.68 -32.39 4.00
C ARG A 100 -16.80 -31.33 2.90
N LEU A 101 -15.79 -30.48 2.81
CA LEU A 101 -15.77 -29.43 1.80
C LEU A 101 -15.27 -29.99 0.46
N PHE A 102 -16.13 -29.95 -0.54
CA PHE A 102 -15.83 -30.33 -1.92
C PHE A 102 -16.10 -29.14 -2.85
N ARG A 103 -15.45 -29.11 -4.02
CA ARG A 103 -15.82 -28.16 -5.08
C ARG A 103 -16.96 -28.73 -5.94
N ASP A 104 -17.98 -27.92 -6.19
CA ASP A 104 -19.18 -28.28 -6.96
C ASP A 104 -19.03 -27.83 -8.42
N GLN A 105 -18.78 -28.78 -9.33
CA GLN A 105 -18.60 -28.49 -10.75
C GLN A 105 -19.92 -28.20 -11.48
N ASP A 106 -21.01 -28.83 -11.06
CA ASP A 106 -22.31 -28.71 -11.75
C ASP A 106 -22.91 -27.32 -11.57
N ARG A 107 -22.74 -26.74 -10.37
CA ARG A 107 -23.17 -25.38 -10.06
C ARG A 107 -22.03 -24.36 -10.16
N GLY A 108 -20.84 -24.78 -10.60
CA GLY A 108 -19.62 -23.97 -10.69
C GLY A 108 -19.52 -23.15 -11.98
N VAL A 109 -19.14 -21.86 -11.88
CA VAL A 109 -18.86 -21.02 -13.09
C VAL A 109 -17.37 -21.00 -13.43
N LEU A 110 -16.52 -20.84 -12.42
CA LEU A 110 -15.09 -21.04 -12.48
C LEU A 110 -14.80 -22.12 -11.44
N GLY A 111 -14.16 -23.24 -11.81
CA GLY A 111 -13.59 -24.27 -10.94
C GLY A 111 -14.50 -25.01 -9.94
N GLY A 112 -15.70 -24.51 -9.62
CA GLY A 112 -16.64 -25.04 -8.64
C GLY A 112 -16.37 -24.67 -7.18
N VAL A 113 -15.32 -23.89 -6.89
CA VAL A 113 -14.86 -23.61 -5.51
C VAL A 113 -15.88 -22.81 -4.70
N LEU A 114 -16.33 -21.67 -5.22
CA LEU A 114 -17.31 -20.82 -4.52
C LEU A 114 -18.69 -21.49 -4.41
N ALA A 115 -19.05 -22.34 -5.38
CA ALA A 115 -20.28 -23.14 -5.32
C ALA A 115 -20.19 -24.21 -4.24
N GLY A 116 -19.01 -24.84 -4.09
CA GLY A 116 -18.72 -25.80 -3.04
C GLY A 116 -18.77 -25.20 -1.63
N ILE A 117 -18.12 -24.05 -1.46
CA ILE A 117 -18.18 -23.27 -0.20
C ILE A 117 -19.62 -22.89 0.13
N ALA A 118 -20.37 -22.40 -0.85
CA ALA A 118 -21.77 -22.03 -0.64
C ALA A 118 -22.65 -23.22 -0.23
N ALA A 119 -22.45 -24.39 -0.84
CA ALA A 119 -23.16 -25.62 -0.48
C ALA A 119 -22.82 -26.11 0.94
N TYR A 120 -21.54 -26.00 1.35
CA TYR A 120 -21.09 -26.34 2.69
C TYR A 120 -21.78 -25.51 3.78
N PHE A 121 -21.89 -24.19 3.53
CA PHE A 121 -22.54 -23.24 4.42
C PHE A 121 -24.07 -23.16 4.25
N GLY A 122 -24.65 -23.83 3.24
CA GLY A 122 -26.09 -23.76 2.96
C GLY A 122 -26.58 -22.39 2.49
N VAL A 123 -25.70 -21.57 1.91
CA VAL A 123 -26.01 -20.21 1.44
C VAL A 123 -26.10 -20.19 -0.09
N ASN A 124 -26.86 -19.24 -0.65
CA ASN A 124 -26.91 -19.06 -2.10
C ASN A 124 -25.50 -18.70 -2.66
N PRO A 125 -24.97 -19.44 -3.65
CA PRO A 125 -23.64 -19.22 -4.22
C PRO A 125 -23.44 -17.83 -4.84
N VAL A 126 -24.51 -17.10 -5.18
CA VAL A 126 -24.42 -15.74 -5.70
C VAL A 126 -23.75 -14.79 -4.71
N TRP A 127 -24.01 -14.90 -3.40
CA TRP A 127 -23.42 -14.02 -2.39
C TRP A 127 -21.90 -14.18 -2.29
N PHE A 128 -21.42 -15.42 -2.21
CA PHE A 128 -19.99 -15.71 -2.21
C PHE A 128 -19.28 -15.22 -3.48
N ARG A 129 -19.99 -15.21 -4.62
CA ARG A 129 -19.45 -14.66 -5.88
C ARG A 129 -19.37 -13.14 -5.86
N LEU A 130 -20.40 -12.44 -5.38
CA LEU A 130 -20.38 -10.97 -5.26
C LEU A 130 -19.28 -10.52 -4.29
N ILE A 131 -19.15 -11.19 -3.15
CA ILE A 131 -18.11 -10.96 -2.15
C ILE A 131 -16.73 -11.17 -2.79
N ALA A 132 -16.50 -12.30 -3.47
CA ALA A 132 -15.22 -12.57 -4.12
C ALA A 132 -14.84 -11.51 -5.17
N ILE A 133 -15.81 -11.02 -5.96
CA ILE A 133 -15.56 -9.96 -6.95
C ILE A 133 -15.22 -8.64 -6.23
N ALA A 134 -16.00 -8.23 -5.24
CA ALA A 134 -15.73 -7.01 -4.47
C ALA A 134 -14.34 -7.05 -3.79
N LEU A 135 -14.01 -8.19 -3.16
CA LEU A 135 -12.71 -8.42 -2.54
C LEU A 135 -11.56 -8.45 -3.55
N THR A 136 -11.79 -8.90 -4.78
CA THR A 136 -10.75 -8.88 -5.82
C THR A 136 -10.31 -7.45 -6.14
N PHE A 137 -11.26 -6.51 -6.21
CA PHE A 137 -10.93 -5.09 -6.39
C PHE A 137 -10.34 -4.46 -5.11
N ALA A 138 -10.84 -4.80 -3.93
CA ALA A 138 -10.32 -4.27 -2.67
C ALA A 138 -8.90 -4.77 -2.31
N SER A 139 -8.54 -5.98 -2.74
CA SER A 139 -7.27 -6.64 -2.39
C SER A 139 -6.22 -6.60 -3.51
N PHE A 140 -6.41 -5.75 -4.52
CA PHE A 140 -5.51 -5.65 -5.69
C PHE A 140 -5.23 -7.02 -6.36
N GLY A 141 -6.23 -7.90 -6.43
CA GLY A 141 -6.11 -9.21 -7.08
C GLY A 141 -5.55 -10.34 -6.22
N THR A 142 -5.20 -10.11 -4.95
CA THR A 142 -4.69 -11.17 -4.05
C THR A 142 -5.68 -12.33 -3.87
N VAL A 143 -6.98 -12.01 -3.87
CA VAL A 143 -8.07 -13.00 -3.78
C VAL A 143 -8.08 -14.00 -4.94
N VAL A 144 -7.56 -13.61 -6.11
CA VAL A 144 -7.43 -14.51 -7.27
C VAL A 144 -6.40 -15.62 -6.99
N LEU A 145 -5.30 -15.30 -6.30
CA LEU A 145 -4.28 -16.28 -5.92
C LEU A 145 -4.82 -17.25 -4.87
N VAL A 146 -5.53 -16.75 -3.86
CA VAL A 146 -6.19 -17.59 -2.84
C VAL A 146 -7.20 -18.53 -3.50
N TYR A 147 -7.97 -18.02 -4.45
CA TYR A 147 -8.91 -18.83 -5.22
C TYR A 147 -8.20 -19.95 -6.01
N ALA A 148 -7.07 -19.66 -6.65
CA ALA A 148 -6.28 -20.66 -7.38
C ALA A 148 -5.73 -21.76 -6.46
N VAL A 149 -5.26 -21.40 -5.26
CA VAL A 149 -4.82 -22.38 -4.26
C VAL A 149 -5.98 -23.27 -3.82
N LEU A 150 -7.14 -22.70 -3.49
CA LEU A 150 -8.34 -23.46 -3.14
C LEU A 150 -8.81 -24.37 -4.27
N TRP A 151 -8.67 -23.94 -5.53
CA TRP A 151 -9.04 -24.73 -6.69
C TRP A 151 -8.17 -25.99 -6.85
N ILE A 152 -6.88 -25.90 -6.54
CA ILE A 152 -5.95 -27.04 -6.56
C ILE A 152 -6.16 -27.94 -5.33
N ALA A 153 -6.37 -27.34 -4.15
CA ALA A 153 -6.49 -28.07 -2.89
C ALA A 153 -7.81 -28.83 -2.73
N LEU A 154 -8.92 -28.31 -3.28
CA LEU A 154 -10.25 -28.90 -3.08
C LEU A 154 -10.58 -29.98 -4.13
N PRO A 155 -10.91 -31.22 -3.71
CA PRO A 155 -11.35 -32.26 -4.62
C PRO A 155 -12.76 -31.98 -5.18
N PRO A 156 -13.05 -32.36 -6.44
CA PRO A 156 -14.39 -32.24 -7.02
C PRO A 156 -15.35 -33.32 -6.49
N ALA A 157 -16.59 -32.94 -6.15
CA ALA A 157 -17.65 -33.88 -5.81
C ALA A 157 -18.18 -34.56 -7.09
N LYS A 158 -17.97 -35.88 -7.21
CA LYS A 158 -18.37 -36.67 -8.38
C LYS A 158 -19.63 -37.49 -8.12
N THR A 159 -19.80 -38.01 -6.91
CA THR A 159 -20.93 -38.89 -6.57
C THR A 159 -22.09 -38.11 -5.95
N ALA A 160 -23.32 -38.65 -6.05
CA ALA A 160 -24.48 -38.07 -5.36
C ALA A 160 -24.29 -38.08 -3.84
N ALA A 161 -23.68 -39.14 -3.30
CA ALA A 161 -23.33 -39.22 -1.88
C ALA A 161 -22.38 -38.08 -1.43
N GLU A 162 -21.33 -37.77 -2.20
CA GLU A 162 -20.41 -36.65 -1.90
C GLU A 162 -21.14 -35.28 -1.95
N LYS A 163 -22.11 -35.12 -2.85
CA LYS A 163 -22.93 -33.91 -2.98
C LYS A 163 -23.96 -33.76 -1.86
N LEU A 164 -24.44 -34.86 -1.29
CA LEU A 164 -25.26 -34.83 -0.06
C LEU A 164 -24.37 -34.55 1.15
N GLN A 165 -23.18 -35.14 1.23
CA GLN A 165 -22.20 -34.92 2.30
C GLN A 165 -21.72 -33.47 2.37
N MET A 166 -21.47 -32.82 1.23
CA MET A 166 -21.08 -31.39 1.23
C MET A 166 -22.21 -30.49 1.70
N ALA A 167 -23.46 -30.82 1.40
CA ALA A 167 -24.64 -30.08 1.88
C ALA A 167 -25.01 -30.44 3.33
N GLY A 168 -24.42 -31.50 3.90
CA GLY A 168 -24.80 -32.07 5.21
C GLY A 168 -26.19 -32.68 5.23
N LYS A 169 -26.64 -33.23 4.09
CA LYS A 169 -27.90 -33.98 3.99
C LYS A 169 -27.61 -35.47 4.23
N PRO A 170 -28.53 -36.21 4.88
CA PRO A 170 -28.33 -37.64 5.12
C PRO A 170 -28.24 -38.39 3.78
N VAL A 171 -27.33 -39.35 3.68
CA VAL A 171 -27.13 -40.16 2.47
C VAL A 171 -28.13 -41.32 2.50
N THR A 172 -29.34 -41.07 2.03
CA THR A 172 -30.43 -42.07 1.91
C THR A 172 -30.90 -42.21 0.46
N LEU A 173 -31.48 -43.35 0.10
CA LEU A 173 -31.97 -43.61 -1.27
C LEU A 173 -32.96 -42.53 -1.76
N GLU A 174 -33.83 -42.04 -0.88
CA GLU A 174 -34.78 -40.97 -1.19
C GLU A 174 -34.08 -39.62 -1.47
N SER A 175 -33.04 -39.28 -0.70
CA SER A 175 -32.26 -38.06 -0.90
C SER A 175 -31.34 -38.11 -2.13
N ILE A 176 -30.86 -39.31 -2.50
CA ILE A 176 -30.06 -39.53 -3.72
C ILE A 176 -30.95 -39.36 -4.95
N LYS A 177 -32.16 -39.93 -4.94
CA LYS A 177 -33.17 -39.77 -6.00
C LYS A 177 -33.62 -38.32 -6.15
N GLY A 178 -33.88 -37.62 -5.04
CA GLY A 178 -34.22 -36.19 -5.08
C GLY A 178 -33.08 -35.30 -5.59
N GLN A 179 -31.81 -35.71 -5.40
CA GLN A 179 -30.67 -34.94 -5.88
C GLN A 179 -30.36 -35.17 -7.37
N SER A 180 -30.64 -36.36 -7.91
CA SER A 180 -30.50 -36.63 -9.35
C SER A 180 -31.53 -35.85 -10.18
N GLU A 181 -32.78 -35.72 -9.70
CA GLU A 181 -33.83 -34.89 -10.33
C GLU A 181 -33.50 -33.38 -10.26
N GLN A 182 -32.93 -32.90 -9.15
CA GLN A 182 -32.49 -31.50 -9.04
C GLN A 182 -31.22 -31.16 -9.85
N ALA A 183 -30.39 -32.16 -10.16
CA ALA A 183 -29.19 -31.95 -10.97
C ALA A 183 -29.55 -31.64 -12.44
N SER A 184 -30.65 -32.20 -12.96
CA SER A 184 -31.15 -31.90 -14.31
C SER A 184 -31.64 -30.46 -14.49
N ASP A 185 -32.28 -29.85 -13.48
CA ASP A 185 -32.80 -28.48 -13.55
C ASP A 185 -31.73 -27.39 -13.32
N ALA A 186 -30.63 -27.71 -12.63
CA ALA A 186 -29.61 -26.73 -12.25
C ALA A 186 -28.73 -26.24 -13.43
N ALA A 187 -28.73 -26.94 -14.56
CA ALA A 187 -27.88 -26.65 -15.71
C ALA A 187 -28.26 -25.33 -16.45
N ASP A 188 -29.48 -24.80 -16.29
CA ASP A 188 -29.95 -23.61 -17.02
C ASP A 188 -29.68 -22.26 -16.29
N HIS A 189 -29.28 -22.29 -15.01
CA HIS A 189 -29.18 -21.09 -14.16
C HIS A 189 -27.82 -20.35 -14.20
N SER A 190 -26.92 -20.64 -15.15
CA SER A 190 -25.57 -20.05 -15.25
C SER A 190 -25.50 -18.69 -15.97
N LYS A 191 -26.56 -18.32 -16.69
CA LYS A 191 -26.67 -17.07 -17.48
C LYS A 191 -26.62 -15.74 -16.69
N PRO A 192 -27.29 -15.58 -15.51
CA PRO A 192 -27.33 -14.29 -14.81
C PRO A 192 -25.97 -13.88 -14.21
N LEU A 193 -25.10 -14.83 -13.86
CA LEU A 193 -23.82 -14.49 -13.23
C LEU A 193 -22.80 -13.91 -14.21
N VAL A 194 -22.71 -14.47 -15.42
CA VAL A 194 -21.79 -13.98 -16.44
C VAL A 194 -22.14 -12.54 -16.81
N ILE A 195 -23.43 -12.17 -16.74
CA ILE A 195 -23.92 -10.80 -16.93
C ILE A 195 -23.44 -9.89 -15.78
N VAL A 196 -23.51 -10.32 -14.53
CA VAL A 196 -23.02 -9.52 -13.39
C VAL A 196 -21.51 -9.29 -13.46
N LEU A 197 -20.72 -10.33 -13.78
CA LEU A 197 -19.27 -10.21 -13.92
C LEU A 197 -18.87 -9.25 -15.07
N ARG A 198 -19.56 -9.33 -16.21
CA ARG A 198 -19.40 -8.39 -17.36
C ARG A 198 -19.55 -6.95 -16.93
N VAL A 199 -20.64 -6.67 -16.21
CA VAL A 199 -21.00 -5.33 -15.79
C VAL A 199 -19.98 -4.79 -14.78
N LEU A 200 -19.56 -5.61 -13.81
CA LEU A 200 -18.56 -5.21 -12.81
C LEU A 200 -17.18 -4.94 -13.44
N LEU A 201 -16.74 -5.76 -14.40
CA LEU A 201 -15.50 -5.49 -15.14
C LEU A 201 -15.58 -4.19 -15.96
N GLY A 202 -16.69 -3.97 -16.67
CA GLY A 202 -16.91 -2.74 -17.44
C GLY A 202 -16.90 -1.48 -16.56
N ILE A 203 -17.58 -1.52 -15.41
CA ILE A 203 -17.58 -0.43 -14.42
C ILE A 203 -16.17 -0.20 -13.87
N GLY A 204 -15.42 -1.29 -13.59
CA GLY A 204 -14.04 -1.21 -13.12
C GLY A 204 -13.13 -0.44 -14.09
N PHE A 205 -13.18 -0.75 -15.39
CA PHE A 205 -12.42 -0.03 -16.41
C PHE A 205 -12.80 1.44 -16.52
N ILE A 206 -14.10 1.77 -16.42
CA ILE A 206 -14.56 3.17 -16.39
C ILE A 206 -13.98 3.89 -15.17
N GLY A 207 -14.05 3.28 -13.98
CA GLY A 207 -13.50 3.85 -12.76
C GLY A 207 -12.00 4.13 -12.86
N VAL A 208 -11.22 3.18 -13.41
CA VAL A 208 -9.77 3.37 -13.66
C VAL A 208 -9.51 4.48 -14.67
N GLY A 209 -10.31 4.58 -15.73
CA GLY A 209 -10.22 5.67 -16.71
C GLY A 209 -10.47 7.05 -16.08
N ILE A 210 -11.51 7.17 -15.25
CA ILE A 210 -11.84 8.41 -14.54
C ILE A 210 -10.72 8.79 -13.56
N ALA A 211 -10.20 7.83 -12.79
CA ALA A 211 -9.10 8.06 -11.87
C ALA A 211 -7.84 8.53 -12.62
N GLY A 212 -7.50 7.90 -13.75
CA GLY A 212 -6.38 8.30 -14.59
C GLY A 212 -6.54 9.73 -15.14
N LEU A 213 -7.76 10.11 -15.54
CA LEU A 213 -8.05 11.47 -15.98
C LEU A 213 -7.93 12.49 -14.84
N ALA A 214 -8.42 12.15 -13.64
CA ALA A 214 -8.29 13.01 -12.45
C ALA A 214 -6.82 13.24 -12.08
N VAL A 215 -5.99 12.18 -12.09
CA VAL A 215 -4.54 12.28 -11.85
C VAL A 215 -3.87 13.15 -12.90
N THR A 216 -4.18 12.94 -14.18
CA THR A 216 -3.62 13.74 -15.27
C THR A 216 -4.04 15.21 -15.14
N GLY A 217 -5.32 15.47 -14.83
CA GLY A 217 -5.83 16.83 -14.61
C GLY A 217 -5.18 17.52 -13.41
N ALA A 218 -5.02 16.82 -12.30
CA ALA A 218 -4.31 17.35 -11.13
C ALA A 218 -2.85 17.67 -11.44
N ALA A 219 -2.15 16.80 -12.19
CA ALA A 219 -0.79 17.05 -12.63
C ALA A 219 -0.69 18.28 -13.55
N LEU A 220 -1.65 18.47 -14.46
CA LEU A 220 -1.73 19.66 -15.30
C LEU A 220 -1.93 20.93 -14.46
N VAL A 221 -2.85 20.91 -13.49
CA VAL A 221 -3.09 22.06 -12.61
C VAL A 221 -1.85 22.36 -11.76
N ALA A 222 -1.21 21.34 -11.19
CA ALA A 222 0.03 21.49 -10.43
C ALA A 222 1.19 22.07 -11.25
N SER A 223 1.16 21.91 -12.58
CA SER A 223 2.16 22.50 -13.46
C SER A 223 1.95 24.00 -13.75
N THR A 224 0.74 24.54 -13.57
CA THR A 224 0.40 25.95 -13.90
C THR A 224 1.29 27.04 -13.27
N PRO A 225 1.67 27.01 -11.97
CA PRO A 225 2.58 28.01 -11.41
C PRO A 225 3.98 27.95 -12.03
N ILE A 226 4.39 26.78 -12.54
CA ILE A 226 5.69 26.60 -13.21
C ILE A 226 5.68 27.20 -14.62
N LEU A 227 4.52 27.17 -15.29
CA LEU A 227 4.32 27.69 -16.65
C LEU A 227 4.02 29.20 -16.68
N GLY A 228 3.58 29.79 -15.57
CA GLY A 228 3.16 31.19 -15.48
C GLY A 228 4.29 32.21 -15.25
N ASN A 229 5.48 31.76 -14.86
CA ASN A 229 6.66 32.61 -14.68
C ASN A 229 7.42 32.70 -16.01
N GLU A 230 7.71 33.93 -16.46
CA GLU A 230 8.31 34.33 -17.74
C GLU A 230 8.96 33.18 -18.54
N MET A 231 8.46 32.95 -19.76
CA MET A 231 9.02 32.00 -20.74
C MET A 231 10.52 32.27 -20.98
N ASN A 232 11.37 31.68 -20.15
CA ASN A 232 12.81 31.68 -20.31
C ASN A 232 13.20 30.40 -21.07
N ASP A 233 14.33 30.40 -21.78
CA ASP A 233 14.77 29.25 -22.61
C ASP A 233 14.85 27.93 -21.82
N ALA A 234 14.96 28.01 -20.48
CA ALA A 234 14.97 26.88 -19.57
C ALA A 234 13.60 26.20 -19.36
N SER A 235 12.45 26.88 -19.60
CA SER A 235 11.12 26.33 -19.32
C SER A 235 10.46 25.60 -20.51
N ILE A 236 11.01 25.73 -21.72
CA ILE A 236 10.45 25.12 -22.95
C ILE A 236 10.33 23.58 -22.85
N TRP A 237 11.32 22.92 -22.26
CA TRP A 237 11.31 21.46 -22.07
C TRP A 237 10.18 21.01 -21.13
N LEU A 238 9.82 21.83 -20.14
CA LEU A 238 8.75 21.53 -19.20
C LEU A 238 7.39 21.56 -19.89
N PHE A 239 7.12 22.55 -20.75
CA PHE A 239 5.92 22.58 -21.59
C PHE A 239 5.84 21.33 -22.49
N GLY A 240 6.97 20.92 -23.06
CA GLY A 240 7.07 19.68 -23.85
C GLY A 240 6.70 18.44 -23.03
N ALA A 241 7.27 18.28 -21.83
CA ALA A 241 6.98 17.15 -20.95
C ALA A 241 5.51 17.09 -20.54
N VAL A 242 4.93 18.24 -20.15
CA VAL A 242 3.53 18.35 -19.73
C VAL A 242 2.58 18.03 -20.89
N GLY A 243 2.87 18.56 -22.09
CA GLY A 243 2.07 18.29 -23.29
C GLY A 243 2.09 16.81 -23.68
N VAL A 244 3.26 16.17 -23.64
CA VAL A 244 3.39 14.74 -23.94
C VAL A 244 2.72 13.87 -22.86
N ALA A 245 2.83 14.25 -21.59
CA ALA A 245 2.14 13.57 -20.49
C ALA A 245 0.61 13.61 -20.66
N ALA A 246 0.05 14.76 -21.08
CA ALA A 246 -1.37 14.89 -21.37
C ALA A 246 -1.83 13.92 -22.47
N ILE A 247 -1.04 13.77 -23.54
CA ILE A 247 -1.32 12.81 -24.62
C ILE A 247 -1.34 11.38 -24.07
N SER A 248 -0.38 11.01 -23.20
CA SER A 248 -0.35 9.68 -22.60
C SER A 248 -1.59 9.39 -21.74
N GLY A 249 -2.09 10.39 -21.00
CA GLY A 249 -3.33 10.29 -20.23
C GLY A 249 -4.56 10.08 -21.12
N ILE A 250 -4.66 10.79 -22.25
CA ILE A 250 -5.74 10.61 -23.23
C ILE A 250 -5.69 9.19 -23.82
N LEU A 251 -4.51 8.71 -24.19
CA LEU A 251 -4.32 7.35 -24.71
C LEU A 251 -4.72 6.29 -23.66
N PHE A 252 -4.38 6.51 -22.39
CA PHE A 252 -4.80 5.62 -21.30
C PHE A 252 -6.34 5.57 -21.15
N VAL A 253 -7.01 6.72 -21.18
CA VAL A 253 -8.49 6.79 -21.09
C VAL A 253 -9.14 6.10 -22.28
N THR A 254 -8.61 6.27 -23.49
CA THR A 254 -9.12 5.57 -24.69
C THR A 254 -8.93 4.05 -24.60
N LEU A 255 -7.80 3.58 -24.06
CA LEU A 255 -7.57 2.15 -23.79
C LEU A 255 -8.57 1.59 -22.78
N MET A 256 -8.80 2.29 -21.66
CA MET A 256 -9.78 1.89 -20.64
C MET A 256 -11.21 1.89 -21.18
N SER A 257 -11.55 2.87 -22.02
CA SER A 257 -12.87 2.93 -22.68
C SER A 257 -13.09 1.74 -23.63
N LEU A 258 -12.05 1.35 -24.37
CA LEU A 258 -12.08 0.17 -25.24
C LEU A 258 -12.25 -1.13 -24.44
N ALA A 259 -11.55 -1.26 -23.32
CA ALA A 259 -11.66 -2.40 -22.42
C ALA A 259 -13.04 -2.49 -21.74
N ALA A 260 -13.61 -1.35 -21.34
CA ALA A 260 -14.97 -1.27 -20.82
C ALA A 260 -15.99 -1.73 -21.87
N TYR A 261 -15.89 -1.23 -23.11
CA TYR A 261 -16.76 -1.64 -24.21
C TYR A 261 -16.68 -3.15 -24.48
N ALA A 262 -15.48 -3.71 -24.56
CA ALA A 262 -15.28 -5.14 -24.76
C ALA A 262 -15.91 -5.98 -23.63
N SER A 263 -15.87 -5.49 -22.39
CA SER A 263 -16.47 -6.14 -21.23
C SER A 263 -18.00 -6.14 -21.28
N PHE A 264 -18.63 -5.02 -21.63
CA PHE A 264 -20.09 -4.93 -21.77
C PHE A 264 -20.62 -5.70 -22.98
N ALA A 265 -19.94 -5.61 -24.12
CA ALA A 265 -20.35 -6.30 -25.35
C ALA A 265 -20.05 -7.81 -25.33
N TRP A 266 -19.18 -8.26 -24.41
CA TRP A 266 -18.65 -9.63 -24.32
C TRP A 266 -18.25 -10.23 -25.67
N LYS A 267 -17.68 -9.38 -26.51
CA LYS A 267 -17.18 -9.70 -27.84
C LYS A 267 -15.87 -8.97 -28.00
N VAL A 268 -14.83 -9.68 -28.39
CA VAL A 268 -13.52 -9.11 -28.70
C VAL A 268 -13.28 -9.31 -30.20
N SER A 269 -13.27 -8.21 -30.95
CA SER A 269 -12.95 -8.23 -32.37
C SER A 269 -11.44 -8.12 -32.58
N LYS A 270 -10.96 -8.62 -33.73
CA LYS A 270 -9.55 -8.47 -34.13
C LYS A 270 -9.14 -6.99 -34.20
N THR A 271 -10.04 -6.12 -34.66
CA THR A 271 -9.79 -4.67 -34.73
C THR A 271 -9.59 -4.06 -33.34
N MET A 272 -10.35 -4.49 -32.33
CA MET A 272 -10.17 -3.99 -30.96
C MET A 272 -8.83 -4.44 -30.36
N ILE A 273 -8.40 -5.67 -30.63
CA ILE A 273 -7.08 -6.15 -30.19
C ILE A 273 -5.98 -5.32 -30.84
N VAL A 274 -6.05 -5.09 -32.15
CA VAL A 274 -5.06 -4.29 -32.88
C VAL A 274 -5.02 -2.85 -32.36
N SER A 275 -6.19 -2.20 -32.18
CA SER A 275 -6.26 -0.86 -31.60
C SER A 275 -5.69 -0.78 -30.19
N ALA A 276 -5.99 -1.76 -29.33
CA ALA A 276 -5.45 -1.82 -27.96
C ALA A 276 -3.91 -1.91 -27.96
N ILE A 277 -3.33 -2.72 -28.86
CA ILE A 277 -1.87 -2.83 -29.00
C ILE A 277 -1.27 -1.49 -29.45
N ILE A 278 -1.85 -0.85 -30.47
CA ILE A 278 -1.37 0.44 -30.99
C ILE A 278 -1.43 1.52 -29.90
N ILE A 279 -2.56 1.63 -29.19
CA ILE A 279 -2.75 2.61 -28.12
C ILE A 279 -1.77 2.35 -26.98
N THR A 280 -1.52 1.10 -26.63
CA THR A 280 -0.56 0.74 -25.57
C THR A 280 0.86 1.12 -25.96
N MET A 281 1.29 0.81 -27.20
CA MET A 281 2.62 1.19 -27.69
C MET A 281 2.79 2.72 -27.76
N ALA A 282 1.80 3.44 -28.27
CA ALA A 282 1.81 4.89 -28.30
C ALA A 282 1.80 5.50 -26.89
N GLY A 283 1.00 4.95 -25.98
CA GLY A 283 0.90 5.38 -24.58
C GLY A 283 2.21 5.18 -23.83
N LEU A 284 2.85 4.00 -23.96
CA LEU A 284 4.15 3.73 -23.34
C LEU A 284 5.26 4.62 -23.90
N THR A 285 5.26 4.86 -25.21
CA THR A 285 6.25 5.72 -25.85
C THR A 285 6.10 7.17 -25.37
N THR A 286 4.87 7.71 -25.37
CA THR A 286 4.60 9.08 -24.91
C THR A 286 4.85 9.23 -23.41
N PHE A 287 4.45 8.25 -22.60
CA PHE A 287 4.76 8.28 -21.17
C PHE A 287 6.27 8.26 -20.92
N GLY A 288 7.00 7.37 -21.59
CA GLY A 288 8.45 7.27 -21.47
C GLY A 288 9.17 8.54 -21.91
N THR A 289 8.72 9.19 -22.99
CA THR A 289 9.31 10.45 -23.43
C THR A 289 8.99 11.60 -22.47
N ALA A 290 7.78 11.68 -21.90
CA ALA A 290 7.46 12.68 -20.90
C ALA A 290 8.36 12.57 -19.66
N VAL A 291 8.54 11.35 -19.14
CA VAL A 291 9.45 11.08 -18.01
C VAL A 291 10.90 11.41 -18.38
N GLY A 292 11.34 11.01 -19.58
CA GLY A 292 12.69 11.28 -20.07
C GLY A 292 13.01 12.78 -20.18
N ILE A 293 12.08 13.58 -20.71
CA ILE A 293 12.24 15.04 -20.79
C ILE A 293 12.28 15.65 -19.39
N GLY A 294 11.44 15.18 -18.46
CA GLY A 294 11.47 15.63 -17.07
C GLY A 294 12.82 15.36 -16.40
N PHE A 295 13.37 14.16 -16.56
CA PHE A 295 14.68 13.80 -16.01
C PHE A 295 15.82 14.60 -16.64
N TYR A 296 15.83 14.72 -17.96
CA TYR A 296 16.81 15.53 -18.69
C TYR A 296 16.78 16.99 -18.26
N GLY A 297 15.58 17.60 -18.20
CA GLY A 297 15.39 18.97 -17.74
C GLY A 297 15.89 19.19 -16.31
N SER A 298 15.62 18.24 -15.40
CA SER A 298 16.15 18.30 -14.05
C SER A 298 17.68 18.24 -14.01
N ASN A 299 18.30 17.38 -14.82
CA ASN A 299 19.75 17.25 -14.86
C ASN A 299 20.43 18.51 -15.46
N VAL A 300 19.92 19.03 -16.57
CA VAL A 300 20.42 20.28 -17.18
C VAL A 300 20.27 21.46 -16.21
N ARG A 301 19.16 21.52 -15.48
CA ARG A 301 18.95 22.53 -14.44
C ARG A 301 19.96 22.43 -13.31
N ASN A 302 20.24 21.23 -12.80
CA ASN A 302 21.23 21.05 -11.74
C ASN A 302 22.63 21.45 -12.21
N GLN A 303 23.00 21.07 -13.45
CA GLN A 303 24.26 21.53 -14.07
C GLN A 303 24.32 23.05 -14.22
N TYR A 304 23.20 23.69 -14.58
CA TYR A 304 23.11 25.14 -14.65
C TYR A 304 23.30 25.77 -13.27
N LEU A 305 22.64 25.27 -12.23
CA LEU A 305 22.80 25.74 -10.84
C LEU A 305 24.25 25.58 -10.36
N ASP A 306 24.88 24.44 -10.61
CA ASP A 306 26.29 24.22 -10.27
C ASP A 306 27.19 25.23 -11.00
N SER A 307 26.89 25.55 -12.28
CA SER A 307 27.68 26.50 -13.06
C SER A 307 27.60 27.95 -12.57
N ILE A 308 26.52 28.34 -11.88
CA ILE A 308 26.33 29.67 -11.31
C ILE A 308 26.62 29.71 -9.80
N THR A 309 26.94 28.55 -9.21
CA THR A 309 27.32 28.43 -7.81
C THR A 309 28.79 28.76 -7.66
N HIS A 310 29.09 29.71 -6.79
CA HIS A 310 30.45 30.14 -6.49
C HIS A 310 30.72 29.96 -5.00
N GLU A 311 31.82 29.28 -4.69
CA GLU A 311 32.32 29.09 -3.34
C GLU A 311 33.59 29.92 -3.15
N GLU A 312 33.60 30.76 -2.13
CA GLU A 312 34.72 31.63 -1.78
C GLU A 312 35.05 31.46 -0.29
N ARG A 313 36.34 31.45 0.05
CA ARG A 313 36.81 31.48 1.43
C ARG A 313 37.43 32.83 1.72
N VAL A 314 36.89 33.54 2.70
CA VAL A 314 37.37 34.86 3.13
C VAL A 314 37.98 34.74 4.52
N GLU A 315 39.23 35.16 4.67
CA GLU A 315 39.86 35.25 5.99
C GLU A 315 39.28 36.42 6.78
N LEU A 316 38.85 36.17 8.02
CA LEU A 316 38.22 37.17 8.90
C LEU A 316 39.04 37.36 10.19
N SER A 317 40.36 37.15 10.08
CA SER A 317 41.27 37.15 11.21
C SER A 317 41.36 38.50 11.91
N THR A 318 41.13 39.61 11.20
CA THR A 318 41.13 40.96 11.77
C THR A 318 39.77 41.37 12.33
N GLU A 319 38.71 40.98 11.64
CA GLU A 319 37.32 41.37 11.87
C GLU A 319 36.73 40.63 13.06
N LEU A 320 37.08 39.34 13.25
CA LEU A 320 36.53 38.47 14.29
C LEU A 320 37.49 38.22 15.47
N ARG A 321 38.67 38.84 15.48
CA ARG A 321 39.62 38.69 16.59
C ARG A 321 39.04 39.22 17.89
N ASP A 322 38.94 38.36 18.91
CA ASP A 322 38.44 38.70 20.25
C ASP A 322 36.99 39.24 20.27
N VAL A 323 36.21 38.93 19.22
CA VAL A 323 34.79 39.30 19.15
C VAL A 323 33.97 38.41 20.08
N LYS A 324 33.08 39.03 20.84
CA LYS A 324 32.18 38.36 21.79
C LYS A 324 30.71 38.47 21.39
N ARG A 325 30.38 39.47 20.57
CA ARG A 325 29.01 39.71 20.10
C ARG A 325 28.94 39.74 18.58
N ILE A 326 27.96 39.04 17.99
CA ILE A 326 27.61 39.22 16.57
C ILE A 326 26.27 39.91 16.43
N VAL A 327 26.15 40.76 15.42
CA VAL A 327 24.89 41.42 15.03
C VAL A 327 24.63 41.14 13.56
N SER A 328 23.55 40.42 13.24
CA SER A 328 23.12 40.14 11.87
C SER A 328 22.10 41.18 11.40
N GLU A 329 22.41 41.85 10.28
CA GLU A 329 21.57 42.88 9.64
C GLU A 329 21.10 42.43 8.23
N SER A 330 20.78 41.13 8.07
CA SER A 330 20.41 40.54 6.78
C SER A 330 18.95 40.80 6.43
N LYS A 331 18.71 41.66 5.43
CA LYS A 331 17.36 42.11 5.00
C LYS A 331 16.48 41.07 4.29
N SER A 332 16.95 39.84 4.10
CA SER A 332 16.21 38.82 3.34
C SER A 332 16.40 37.42 3.91
N SER A 333 15.43 36.95 4.70
CA SER A 333 15.46 35.64 5.35
C SER A 333 15.36 34.44 4.40
N ALA A 334 14.78 34.62 3.20
CA ALA A 334 14.56 33.51 2.26
C ALA A 334 15.77 33.20 1.36
N THR A 335 16.67 34.17 1.16
CA THR A 335 17.82 34.06 0.24
C THR A 335 19.16 34.08 0.96
N ALA A 336 19.20 34.46 2.24
CA ALA A 336 20.43 34.57 3.00
C ALA A 336 20.37 33.74 4.28
N LYS A 337 21.29 32.79 4.39
CA LYS A 337 21.48 31.96 5.59
C LYS A 337 22.85 32.19 6.17
N ILE A 338 22.90 32.59 7.44
CA ILE A 338 24.16 32.77 8.17
C ILE A 338 24.26 31.68 9.22
N THR A 339 25.34 30.89 9.14
CA THR A 339 25.71 29.87 10.13
C THR A 339 27.01 30.29 10.78
N TYR A 340 27.07 30.31 12.11
CA TYR A 340 28.27 30.59 12.87
C TYR A 340 28.69 29.34 13.63
N LYS A 341 29.92 28.88 13.44
CA LYS A 341 30.49 27.72 14.13
C LYS A 341 31.66 28.16 14.98
N VAL A 342 31.65 27.74 16.24
CA VAL A 342 32.78 28.00 17.15
C VAL A 342 33.98 27.15 16.71
N THR A 343 35.14 27.77 16.53
CA THR A 343 36.42 27.10 16.31
C THR A 343 37.53 27.75 17.13
N ASN A 344 38.59 27.00 17.39
CA ASN A 344 39.83 27.51 17.97
C ASN A 344 40.86 27.93 16.90
N ASP A 345 40.59 27.65 15.63
CA ASP A 345 41.46 28.02 14.51
C ASP A 345 41.32 29.51 14.14
N THR A 346 42.19 29.99 13.25
CA THR A 346 42.12 31.36 12.74
C THR A 346 40.75 31.63 12.10
N PRO A 347 40.02 32.71 12.47
CA PRO A 347 38.68 32.94 11.97
C PRO A 347 38.60 33.12 10.45
N TYR A 348 37.61 32.49 9.81
CA TYR A 348 37.35 32.58 8.37
C TYR A 348 35.87 32.37 8.07
N ALA A 349 35.42 32.76 6.88
CA ALA A 349 34.09 32.46 6.37
C ALA A 349 34.15 31.67 5.07
N GLU A 350 33.29 30.67 4.94
CA GLU A 350 32.96 29.99 3.69
C GLU A 350 31.66 30.59 3.16
N ILE A 351 31.71 31.14 1.96
CA ILE A 351 30.60 31.83 1.33
C ILE A 351 30.24 31.07 0.06
N LYS A 352 29.01 30.55 0.02
CA LYS A 352 28.43 29.89 -1.15
C LYS A 352 27.35 30.78 -1.72
N THR A 353 27.53 31.25 -2.94
CA THR A 353 26.57 32.11 -3.64
C THR A 353 26.03 31.42 -4.88
N VAL A 354 24.72 31.43 -5.07
CA VAL A 354 24.06 30.95 -6.29
C VAL A 354 23.47 32.16 -6.99
N SER A 355 24.13 32.67 -8.02
CA SER A 355 23.69 33.88 -8.71
C SER A 355 24.08 33.87 -10.18
N ALA A 356 23.09 34.14 -11.04
CA ALA A 356 23.33 34.36 -12.47
C ALA A 356 23.76 35.81 -12.78
N SER A 357 23.73 36.70 -11.79
CA SER A 357 24.09 38.12 -11.92
C SER A 357 25.59 38.35 -11.79
N LYS A 358 26.11 39.37 -12.49
CA LYS A 358 27.48 39.85 -12.28
C LYS A 358 27.66 40.48 -10.90
N ASN A 359 26.60 41.08 -10.34
CA ASN A 359 26.65 41.70 -9.01
C ASN A 359 26.16 40.71 -7.95
N ARG A 360 27.06 39.80 -7.56
CA ARG A 360 26.78 38.71 -6.63
C ARG A 360 26.53 39.25 -5.21
N PRO A 361 25.68 38.58 -4.41
CA PRO A 361 25.58 38.85 -2.99
C PRO A 361 26.94 38.73 -2.31
N LYS A 362 27.26 39.64 -1.38
CA LYS A 362 28.55 39.64 -0.67
C LYS A 362 28.34 39.80 0.82
N LEU A 363 29.18 39.11 1.60
CA LEU A 363 29.27 39.32 3.04
C LEU A 363 30.12 40.56 3.32
N ALA A 364 29.54 41.53 4.02
CA ALA A 364 30.25 42.65 4.62
C ALA A 364 30.34 42.41 6.14
N VAL A 365 31.57 42.36 6.65
CA VAL A 365 31.83 42.24 8.10
C VAL A 365 32.47 43.53 8.56
N THR A 366 31.82 44.23 9.49
CA THR A 366 32.38 45.44 10.11
C THR A 366 32.55 45.23 11.59
N ARG A 367 33.71 45.62 12.12
CA ARG A 367 34.04 45.46 13.54
C ARG A 367 33.86 46.77 14.27
N SER A 368 33.22 46.72 15.43
CA SER A 368 33.12 47.83 16.40
C SER A 368 33.46 47.30 17.79
N GLY A 369 34.73 47.42 18.20
CA GLY A 369 35.19 46.93 19.50
C GLY A 369 35.17 45.40 19.61
N ASP A 370 34.34 44.88 20.52
CA ASP A 370 34.08 43.45 20.76
C ASP A 370 32.85 42.92 19.98
N GLU A 371 32.24 43.76 19.15
CA GLU A 371 31.12 43.42 18.29
C GLU A 371 31.54 43.32 16.82
N ALA A 372 31.04 42.29 16.14
CA ALA A 372 31.07 42.19 14.69
C ALA A 372 29.65 42.30 14.10
N ARG A 373 29.47 43.22 13.15
CA ARG A 373 28.24 43.36 12.38
C ARG A 373 28.38 42.62 11.06
N LEU A 374 27.44 41.75 10.79
CA LEU A 374 27.33 40.94 9.59
C LEU A 374 26.20 41.51 8.74
N SER A 375 26.52 41.96 7.53
CA SER A 375 25.56 42.46 6.57
C SER A 375 25.75 41.75 5.24
N ILE A 376 24.66 41.49 4.53
CA ILE A 376 24.70 40.90 3.20
C ILE A 376 24.29 41.98 2.21
N GLU A 377 25.24 42.36 1.36
CA GLU A 377 25.06 43.40 0.35
C GLU A 377 24.67 42.78 -1.00
N ASN A 378 24.12 43.61 -1.90
CA ASN A 378 23.75 43.24 -3.27
C ASN A 378 22.66 42.17 -3.42
N THR A 379 21.72 42.08 -2.49
CA THR A 379 20.49 41.25 -2.62
C THR A 379 19.46 41.96 -3.52
N GLN A 380 19.75 42.07 -4.81
CA GLN A 380 18.98 42.95 -5.72
C GLN A 380 17.79 42.27 -6.41
N ASN A 381 17.58 40.95 -6.31
CA ASN A 381 16.45 40.28 -6.95
C ASN A 381 15.92 39.09 -6.14
N ASN A 382 14.93 39.34 -5.29
CA ASN A 382 14.21 38.33 -4.51
C ASN A 382 13.21 37.53 -5.36
N LYS A 383 13.67 36.80 -6.38
CA LYS A 383 12.84 35.80 -7.08
C LYS A 383 13.10 34.40 -6.50
N CYS A 384 12.68 34.17 -5.26
CA CYS A 384 12.54 32.81 -4.73
C CYS A 384 11.24 32.20 -5.27
N ASN A 385 11.33 31.25 -6.19
CA ASN A 385 10.17 30.44 -6.57
C ASN A 385 9.99 29.34 -5.51
N GLN A 386 9.07 29.56 -4.57
CA GLN A 386 8.76 28.61 -3.49
C GLN A 386 8.35 27.21 -3.98
N TRP A 387 7.86 27.10 -5.22
CA TRP A 387 7.40 25.84 -5.81
C TRP A 387 8.51 24.92 -6.30
N ASP A 388 9.64 25.48 -6.75
CA ASP A 388 10.77 24.69 -7.23
C ASP A 388 11.78 24.38 -6.11
N GLY A 389 11.65 25.02 -4.92
CA GLY A 389 12.56 24.82 -3.79
C GLY A 389 13.94 25.50 -3.96
N TYR A 390 14.11 26.34 -4.98
CA TYR A 390 15.39 27.00 -5.27
C TYR A 390 15.23 28.52 -5.38
N CYS A 391 16.19 29.24 -4.82
CA CYS A 391 16.28 30.69 -4.88
C CYS A 391 17.47 31.09 -5.75
N LEU A 392 17.18 31.72 -6.89
CA LEU A 392 18.20 32.46 -7.65
C LEU A 392 18.62 33.67 -6.79
N ASP A 393 19.92 33.98 -6.80
CA ASP A 393 20.55 35.01 -5.97
C ASP A 393 20.52 34.70 -4.45
N SER A 394 20.75 33.44 -4.10
CA SER A 394 20.93 33.01 -2.70
C SER A 394 22.40 33.03 -2.26
N ILE A 395 22.60 33.20 -0.95
CA ILE A 395 23.89 33.19 -0.28
C ILE A 395 23.80 32.40 1.02
N GLU A 396 24.67 31.41 1.15
CA GLU A 396 24.90 30.67 2.39
C GLU A 396 26.29 31.03 2.91
N VAL A 397 26.34 31.57 4.12
CA VAL A 397 27.57 31.99 4.78
C VAL A 397 27.77 31.10 5.99
N THR A 398 28.90 30.40 6.05
CA THR A 398 29.36 29.69 7.24
C THR A 398 30.60 30.36 7.80
N ILE A 399 30.46 31.00 8.96
CA ILE A 399 31.51 31.71 9.67
C ILE A 399 32.10 30.79 10.72
N TYR A 400 33.41 30.64 10.73
CA TYR A 400 34.17 29.95 11.76
C TYR A 400 34.91 31.00 12.59
N GLY A 401 34.60 31.07 13.89
CA GLY A 401 35.20 32.09 14.76
C GLY A 401 35.17 31.73 16.24
N PRO A 402 35.61 32.65 17.12
CA PRO A 402 35.71 32.39 18.55
C PRO A 402 34.33 32.18 19.23
N ALA A 403 34.37 31.69 20.46
CA ALA A 403 33.18 31.59 21.31
C ALA A 403 32.52 32.97 21.52
N LEU A 404 31.21 33.04 21.33
CA LEU A 404 30.41 34.26 21.49
C LEU A 404 29.66 34.23 22.82
N THR A 405 29.52 35.38 23.45
CA THR A 405 28.67 35.58 24.63
C THR A 405 27.30 36.15 24.26
N ALA A 406 27.18 36.78 23.08
CA ALA A 406 25.92 37.37 22.63
C ALA A 406 25.71 37.26 21.11
N ILE A 407 24.46 37.03 20.71
CA ILE A 407 24.00 36.96 19.32
C ILE A 407 22.78 37.87 19.19
N GLU A 408 22.83 38.83 18.27
CA GLU A 408 21.71 39.70 17.95
C GLU A 408 21.30 39.50 16.48
N ALA A 409 20.10 39.00 16.24
CA ALA A 409 19.51 38.89 14.92
C ALA A 409 18.49 40.02 14.73
N LYS A 410 18.87 41.06 13.97
CA LYS A 410 17.94 42.14 13.63
C LYS A 410 16.93 41.70 12.57
N GLU A 411 17.40 40.98 11.57
CA GLU A 411 16.59 40.47 10.47
C GLU A 411 17.22 39.15 9.98
N GLY A 412 16.41 38.27 9.37
CA GLY A 412 16.90 37.03 8.77
C GLY A 412 16.90 35.81 9.69
N GLN A 413 17.61 34.76 9.24
CA GLN A 413 17.82 33.53 10.00
C GLN A 413 19.30 33.38 10.35
N VAL A 414 19.60 33.15 11.63
CA VAL A 414 20.98 32.95 12.13
C VAL A 414 21.07 31.60 12.83
N SER A 415 21.93 30.73 12.35
CA SER A 415 22.26 29.48 13.03
C SER A 415 23.58 29.62 13.79
N TYR A 416 23.62 29.17 15.03
CA TYR A 416 24.80 29.20 15.89
C TYR A 416 25.10 27.79 16.39
N ALA A 417 26.25 27.25 16.00
CA ALA A 417 26.72 25.96 16.46
C ALA A 417 27.60 26.10 17.70
N ALA A 418 27.06 25.74 18.86
CA ALA A 418 27.77 25.84 20.13
C ALA A 418 28.67 24.61 20.36
N ILE A 419 29.69 24.75 21.21
CA ILE A 419 30.50 23.61 21.69
C ILE A 419 30.29 23.47 23.19
N ASN A 420 30.77 24.46 23.95
CA ASN A 420 30.60 24.52 25.40
C ASN A 420 30.61 25.98 25.84
N GLN A 421 29.42 26.56 26.01
CA GLN A 421 29.26 27.96 26.40
C GLN A 421 28.77 28.07 27.85
N PRO A 422 29.45 28.84 28.71
CA PRO A 422 28.96 29.07 30.07
C PRO A 422 27.70 29.95 30.06
N GLU A 423 27.67 30.98 29.23
CA GLU A 423 26.55 31.90 29.12
C GLU A 423 26.42 32.39 27.69
N LEU A 424 25.18 32.39 27.17
CA LEU A 424 24.86 32.91 25.86
C LEU A 424 23.61 33.80 25.94
N SER A 425 23.73 35.03 25.44
CA SER A 425 22.59 35.93 25.25
C SER A 425 22.14 35.90 23.80
N VAL A 426 20.85 35.66 23.55
CA VAL A 426 20.24 35.74 22.22
C VAL A 426 19.22 36.87 22.20
N ILE A 427 19.32 37.74 21.22
CA ILE A 427 18.42 38.87 21.02
C ILE A 427 17.86 38.75 19.60
N THR A 428 16.55 38.65 19.44
CA THR A 428 15.89 38.65 18.13
C THR A 428 14.96 39.85 18.02
N HIS A 429 15.00 40.52 16.87
CA HIS A 429 14.04 41.55 16.51
C HIS A 429 12.88 40.94 15.71
N ARG A 430 11.96 41.79 15.25
CA ARG A 430 10.71 41.37 14.60
C ARG A 430 10.98 40.43 13.42
N ASP A 431 10.25 39.31 13.39
CA ASP A 431 10.31 38.29 12.33
C ASP A 431 11.71 37.67 12.08
N ALA A 432 12.66 37.86 13.01
CA ALA A 432 13.97 37.21 12.97
C ALA A 432 13.91 35.82 13.59
N SER A 433 14.80 34.92 13.15
CA SER A 433 14.89 33.58 13.72
C SER A 433 16.33 33.23 14.09
N VAL A 434 16.50 32.59 15.24
CA VAL A 434 17.79 32.08 15.71
C VAL A 434 17.68 30.59 15.96
N THR A 435 18.65 29.84 15.47
CA THR A 435 18.76 28.40 15.71
C THR A 435 20.07 28.09 16.41
N ILE A 436 20.03 27.51 17.61
CA ILE A 436 21.21 27.02 18.31
C ILE A 436 21.30 25.52 18.01
N SER A 437 22.32 25.11 17.26
CA SER A 437 22.52 23.72 16.86
C SER A 437 23.73 23.13 17.58
N GLN A 438 23.62 21.92 18.14
CA GLN A 438 24.76 21.20 18.72
C GLN A 438 25.44 21.89 19.93
N GLY A 439 26.12 21.09 20.75
CA GLY A 439 26.89 21.55 21.90
C GLY A 439 26.08 21.78 23.18
N SER A 440 26.74 22.33 24.20
CA SER A 440 26.16 22.60 25.52
C SER A 440 26.19 24.08 25.89
N VAL A 441 25.09 24.60 26.43
CA VAL A 441 24.98 25.95 26.99
C VAL A 441 24.52 25.85 28.44
N ILE A 442 25.27 26.40 29.39
CA ILE A 442 24.86 26.33 30.81
C ILE A 442 23.70 27.30 31.07
N ALA A 443 23.86 28.58 30.72
CA ALA A 443 22.82 29.60 30.86
C ALA A 443 22.50 30.27 29.52
N LEU A 444 21.24 30.17 29.07
CA LEU A 444 20.74 30.84 27.87
C LEU A 444 19.78 31.97 28.28
N ASN A 445 20.12 33.20 27.91
CA ASN A 445 19.29 34.39 28.10
C ASN A 445 18.72 34.85 26.76
N ALA A 446 17.44 34.55 26.49
CA ALA A 446 16.78 34.85 25.23
C ALA A 446 15.83 36.05 25.37
N HIS A 447 15.97 37.04 24.48
CA HIS A 447 15.12 38.21 24.36
C HIS A 447 14.50 38.20 22.96
N LEU A 448 13.21 37.88 22.86
CA LEU A 448 12.52 37.63 21.60
C LEU A 448 11.43 38.66 21.33
N ALA A 449 11.59 39.45 20.26
CA ALA A 449 10.57 40.41 19.82
C ALA A 449 9.41 39.74 19.07
N GLN A 450 8.37 40.51 18.74
CA GLN A 450 7.16 40.02 18.09
C GLN A 450 7.44 39.20 16.82
N GLY A 451 6.77 38.04 16.68
CA GLY A 451 6.86 37.19 15.48
C GLY A 451 8.19 36.46 15.29
N SER A 452 9.13 36.61 16.22
CA SER A 452 10.44 35.94 16.14
C SER A 452 10.40 34.50 16.63
N SER A 453 11.41 33.72 16.24
CA SER A 453 11.54 32.34 16.69
C SER A 453 12.94 31.99 17.20
N LEU A 454 12.97 31.08 18.17
CA LEU A 454 14.18 30.48 18.70
C LEU A 454 14.03 28.96 18.66
N ASN A 455 14.94 28.28 17.95
CA ASN A 455 15.04 26.83 18.02
C ASN A 455 16.36 26.46 18.67
N ALA A 456 16.32 25.68 19.74
CA ALA A 456 17.47 25.10 20.39
C ALA A 456 17.20 23.64 20.82
N SER A 457 16.38 22.90 20.05
CA SER A 457 16.06 21.50 20.35
C SER A 457 17.28 20.58 20.22
N ASP A 458 18.19 20.90 19.31
CA ASP A 458 19.43 20.15 19.09
C ASP A 458 20.58 20.50 20.04
N ALA A 459 20.36 21.36 21.04
CA ALA A 459 21.39 21.80 21.98
C ALA A 459 21.07 21.39 23.43
N ALA A 460 22.09 20.99 24.19
CA ALA A 460 21.94 20.67 25.61
C ALA A 460 21.99 21.94 26.45
N ILE A 461 20.87 22.35 27.05
CA ILE A 461 20.78 23.62 27.79
C ILE A 461 20.31 23.39 29.22
N ASN A 462 21.05 23.87 30.22
CA ASN A 462 20.67 23.65 31.62
C ASN A 462 19.59 24.63 32.09
N ASP A 463 19.90 25.92 32.03
CA ASP A 463 19.04 27.01 32.50
C ASP A 463 18.69 27.94 31.33
N VAL A 464 17.39 28.13 31.08
CA VAL A 464 16.88 29.03 30.05
C VAL A 464 16.06 30.13 30.71
N THR A 465 16.42 31.39 30.44
CA THR A 465 15.62 32.56 30.79
C THR A 465 15.12 33.21 29.52
N VAL A 466 13.80 33.31 29.36
CA VAL A 466 13.19 33.87 28.15
C VAL A 466 12.35 35.09 28.50
N LYS A 467 12.64 36.19 27.81
CA LYS A 467 11.83 37.40 27.71
C LYS A 467 11.23 37.46 26.32
N THR A 468 9.91 37.45 26.21
CA THR A 468 9.23 37.35 24.91
C THR A 468 8.22 38.47 24.71
N GLU A 469 7.97 38.84 23.47
CA GLU A 469 6.77 39.57 23.04
C GLU A 469 5.73 38.59 22.44
N SER A 470 4.59 39.11 21.98
CA SER A 470 3.49 38.31 21.41
C SER A 470 3.87 37.61 20.10
N GLY A 471 3.29 36.43 19.87
CA GLY A 471 3.45 35.66 18.64
C GLY A 471 4.85 35.06 18.43
N THR A 472 5.60 34.85 19.51
CA THR A 472 6.92 34.20 19.46
C THR A 472 6.81 32.68 19.53
N SER A 473 7.73 31.99 18.85
CA SER A 473 7.79 30.52 18.86
C SER A 473 9.15 30.06 19.36
N ILE A 474 9.15 29.18 20.36
CA ILE A 474 10.36 28.67 21.01
C ILE A 474 10.32 27.16 21.00
N ASP A 475 11.38 26.53 20.51
CA ASP A 475 11.57 25.08 20.52
C ASP A 475 12.85 24.76 21.29
N LEU A 476 12.77 23.88 22.29
CA LEU A 476 13.85 23.54 23.21
C LEU A 476 13.98 22.02 23.35
N GLY A 477 15.18 21.56 23.66
CA GLY A 477 15.41 20.13 23.89
C GLY A 477 15.12 19.76 25.34
N VAL A 478 16.13 19.19 25.98
CA VAL A 478 16.11 18.84 27.40
C VAL A 478 16.72 19.97 28.23
N LEU A 479 15.98 20.44 29.24
CA LEU A 479 16.44 21.47 30.17
C LEU A 479 16.08 21.22 31.64
N THR A 480 16.88 21.81 32.52
CA THR A 480 16.69 21.71 33.98
C THR A 480 15.73 22.79 34.48
N ARG A 481 15.89 24.04 34.04
CA ARG A 481 15.04 25.15 34.48
C ARG A 481 14.65 26.06 33.32
N LEU A 482 13.36 26.37 33.24
CA LEU A 482 12.83 27.39 32.35
C LEU A 482 12.28 28.55 33.19
N THR A 483 12.80 29.77 32.98
CA THR A 483 12.30 30.99 33.60
C THR A 483 11.63 31.86 32.53
N LEU A 484 10.35 32.17 32.73
CA LEU A 484 9.52 32.87 31.76
C LEU A 484 9.16 34.28 32.22
N ASP A 485 9.42 35.24 31.35
CA ASP A 485 8.99 36.63 31.43
C ASP A 485 8.21 36.97 30.14
N THR A 486 6.90 36.70 30.18
CA THR A 486 5.97 36.78 29.05
C THR A 486 4.96 37.91 29.27
N PRO A 487 4.40 38.54 28.23
CA PRO A 487 3.48 39.66 28.38
C PRO A 487 2.16 39.22 29.02
N GLU A 488 1.56 40.10 29.82
CA GLU A 488 0.28 39.84 30.52
C GLU A 488 -0.93 39.81 29.56
N SER A 489 -0.82 40.47 28.40
CA SER A 489 -1.88 40.51 27.38
C SER A 489 -1.30 40.41 25.97
N CYS A 490 -2.05 39.80 25.07
CA CYS A 490 -1.65 39.52 23.70
C CYS A 490 -2.87 39.54 22.76
N PRO A 491 -2.71 39.99 21.50
CA PRO A 491 -3.75 39.90 20.49
C PRO A 491 -4.23 38.46 20.23
N ALA A 492 -5.48 38.31 19.76
CA ALA A 492 -6.02 37.02 19.33
C ALA A 492 -5.09 36.36 18.29
N ASN A 493 -4.80 35.07 18.47
CA ASN A 493 -3.89 34.26 17.63
C ASN A 493 -2.40 34.67 17.64
N SER A 494 -1.95 35.40 18.67
CA SER A 494 -0.53 35.75 18.86
C SER A 494 0.01 35.29 20.22
N LYS A 495 -0.39 34.07 20.62
CA LYS A 495 0.17 33.46 21.83
C LYS A 495 1.66 33.15 21.64
N VAL A 496 2.41 33.20 22.74
CA VAL A 496 3.77 32.69 22.81
C VAL A 496 3.68 31.17 22.87
N THR A 497 4.30 30.47 21.93
CA THR A 497 4.31 29.00 21.88
C THR A 497 5.70 28.52 22.29
N ILE A 498 5.74 27.60 23.26
CA ILE A 498 6.97 26.98 23.75
C ILE A 498 6.81 25.47 23.66
N SER A 499 7.59 24.83 22.79
CA SER A 499 7.76 23.38 22.75
C SER A 499 9.04 22.99 23.46
N ALA A 500 9.01 21.92 24.24
CA ALA A 500 10.21 21.32 24.79
C ALA A 500 10.09 19.80 24.92
N GLU A 501 11.19 19.06 24.74
CA GLU A 501 11.21 17.61 24.97
C GLU A 501 11.05 17.29 26.47
N ARG A 502 11.79 18.00 27.34
CA ARG A 502 11.70 17.80 28.79
C ARG A 502 12.15 19.02 29.59
N ILE A 503 11.38 19.38 30.61
CA ILE A 503 11.70 20.48 31.52
C ILE A 503 11.53 20.02 32.97
N ASN A 504 12.57 20.10 33.82
CA ASN A 504 12.47 19.69 35.22
C ASN A 504 11.79 20.72 36.14
N SER A 505 11.88 22.01 35.83
CA SER A 505 11.27 23.09 36.64
C SER A 505 10.92 24.28 35.76
N ILE A 506 9.67 24.76 35.86
CA ILE A 506 9.22 25.98 35.17
C ILE A 506 8.90 27.05 36.22
N VAL A 507 9.45 28.25 36.03
CA VAL A 507 9.24 29.42 36.89
C VAL A 507 8.73 30.57 36.04
N LYS A 508 7.62 31.20 36.45
CA LYS A 508 7.08 32.39 35.79
C LYS A 508 6.86 33.49 36.83
N ALA A 509 7.39 34.69 36.57
CA ALA A 509 7.33 35.82 37.51
C ALA A 509 7.77 35.48 38.96
N GLY A 510 8.74 34.57 39.11
CA GLY A 510 9.25 34.11 40.41
C GLY A 510 8.42 33.03 41.12
N LEU A 511 7.33 32.56 40.50
CA LEU A 511 6.47 31.48 41.02
C LEU A 511 6.67 30.18 40.22
N PRO A 512 6.77 29.01 40.88
CA PRO A 512 6.83 27.73 40.17
C PRO A 512 5.47 27.39 39.54
N LEU A 513 5.48 26.96 38.28
CA LEU A 513 4.29 26.45 37.59
C LEU A 513 4.17 24.92 37.79
N ALA A 514 2.95 24.43 37.91
CA ALA A 514 2.68 22.99 37.98
C ALA A 514 2.98 22.33 36.62
N GLN A 515 3.72 21.22 36.63
CA GLN A 515 4.00 20.46 35.41
C GLN A 515 2.75 19.72 34.93
N SER A 516 2.41 19.95 33.67
CA SER A 516 1.34 19.33 32.90
C SER A 516 1.86 19.17 31.46
N ASP A 517 1.38 18.17 30.74
CA ASP A 517 1.77 17.91 29.34
C ASP A 517 1.46 19.11 28.44
N GLU A 518 0.43 19.87 28.81
CA GLU A 518 0.10 21.16 28.20
C GLU A 518 -0.23 22.19 29.29
N ILE A 519 0.41 23.36 29.22
CA ILE A 519 0.12 24.54 30.06
C ILE A 519 -0.38 25.64 29.13
N ASN A 520 -1.67 25.98 29.25
CA ASN A 520 -2.31 26.98 28.40
C ASN A 520 -2.77 28.17 29.25
N GLU A 521 -1.97 29.24 29.25
CA GLU A 521 -2.30 30.50 29.88
C GLU A 521 -2.87 31.51 28.87
N ALA A 522 -3.24 32.70 29.35
CA ALA A 522 -3.83 33.76 28.52
C ALA A 522 -2.95 34.07 27.29
N CYS A 523 -1.63 34.15 27.46
CA CYS A 523 -0.68 34.53 26.41
C CYS A 523 0.50 33.60 26.19
N THR A 524 0.51 32.45 26.88
CA THR A 524 1.58 31.46 26.78
C THR A 524 0.98 30.09 26.64
N GLN A 525 1.43 29.32 25.66
CA GLN A 525 1.13 27.91 25.51
C GLN A 525 2.46 27.15 25.57
N ILE A 526 2.58 26.25 26.55
CA ILE A 526 3.74 25.38 26.72
C ILE A 526 3.29 23.96 26.43
N ARG A 527 4.01 23.27 25.54
CA ARG A 527 3.76 21.88 25.16
C ARG A 527 5.01 21.07 25.43
N LEU A 528 4.86 19.96 26.14
CA LEU A 528 5.92 18.96 26.27
C LEU A 528 5.74 17.94 25.15
N GLU A 529 6.76 17.77 24.30
CA GLU A 529 6.74 16.81 23.20
C GLU A 529 7.19 15.43 23.68
N GLU A 530 6.53 14.36 23.24
CA GLU A 530 7.01 13.00 23.50
C GLU A 530 8.35 12.81 22.78
N PRO A 531 9.36 12.20 23.41
CA PRO A 531 10.67 12.00 22.80
C PRO A 531 10.51 11.21 21.50
N THR A 532 10.93 11.81 20.39
CA THR A 532 11.01 11.17 19.08
C THR A 532 12.04 10.03 19.17
N GLN A 533 11.56 8.78 19.21
CA GLN A 533 12.39 7.57 19.28
C GLN A 533 13.25 7.35 18.04
#